data_AF-A0AAE0AD54-F1
#
_entry.id   AF-A0AAE0AD54-F1
#
_cell.length_a   1.000
_cell.length_b   1.000
_cell.length_c   1.000
_cell.angle_alpha   90.00
_cell.angle_beta   90.00
_cell.angle_gamma   90.00
#
_symmetry.space_group_name_H-M   'P 1'
#
loop_
_entity.id
_entity.type
_entity.pdbx_description
1 polymer ?
#
loop_
_entity_poly.entity_id
_entity_poly.type
_entity_poly.pdbx_seq_one_letter_code
_entity_poly.pdbx_strand_id
1 'polypeptide(L)' 'MGRENSLKTWVSDKLMSLLGYSQPTVVQYIIGLTKQALSAADVLGKLEEFGFPSSTETHLFSQEIFARVPRKVSSI' A
#
# COMPACT_ATOMS: atom_id res chain seq x y z
N MET A 1 -16.34 -0.32 10.70
CA MET A 1 -15.12 -0.72 11.44
C MET A 1 -14.41 -1.96 10.87
N GLY A 2 -15.11 -3.00 10.38
CA GLY A 2 -14.45 -4.24 9.91
C GLY A 2 -13.46 -4.11 8.73
N ARG A 3 -13.85 -3.44 7.63
CA ARG A 3 -13.02 -3.39 6.40
C ARG A 3 -11.69 -2.64 6.55
N GLU A 4 -11.67 -1.58 7.38
CA GLU A 4 -10.44 -0.80 7.59
C GLU A 4 -9.42 -1.59 8.41
N ASN A 5 -9.87 -2.33 9.43
CA ASN A 5 -8.99 -3.22 10.19
C ASN A 5 -8.46 -4.35 9.29
N SER A 6 -9.30 -4.93 8.43
CA SER A 6 -8.84 -5.94 7.46
C SER A 6 -7.78 -5.41 6.50
N LEU A 7 -7.89 -4.14 6.06
CA LEU A 7 -6.89 -3.52 5.20
C LEU A 7 -5.56 -3.31 5.93
N LYS A 8 -5.60 -2.78 7.16
CA LYS A 8 -4.39 -2.57 7.98
C LYS A 8 -3.66 -3.89 8.25
N THR A 9 -4.39 -4.95 8.60
CA THR A 9 -3.82 -6.30 8.79
C THR A 9 -3.17 -6.81 7.52
N TRP A 10 -3.88 -6.75 6.38
CA TRP A 10 -3.33 -7.22 5.11
C TRP A 10 -2.07 -6.44 4.67
N VAL A 11 -2.05 -5.11 4.86
CA VAL A 11 -0.85 -4.31 4.58
C VAL A 11 0.29 -4.72 5.51
N SER A 12 0.01 -4.94 6.80
CA SER A 12 1.01 -5.42 7.76
C SER A 12 1.65 -6.74 7.32
N ASP A 13 0.84 -7.70 6.87
CA ASP A 13 1.34 -9.00 6.38
C ASP A 13 2.23 -8.84 5.14
N LYS A 14 1.85 -7.95 4.21
CA LYS A 14 2.67 -7.64 3.03
C LYS A 14 4.00 -6.97 3.40
N LEU A 15 4.00 -6.07 4.38
CA LEU A 15 5.24 -5.44 4.86
C LEU A 15 6.17 -6.47 5.53
N MET A 16 5.63 -7.38 6.35
CA MET A 16 6.43 -8.49 6.90
C MET A 16 7.05 -9.35 5.79
N SER A 17 6.29 -9.65 4.73
CA SER A 17 6.79 -10.46 3.62
C SER A 17 7.84 -9.75 2.75
N LEU A 18 7.71 -8.44 2.54
CA LEU A 18 8.58 -7.67 1.65
C LEU A 18 9.82 -7.10 2.35
N LEU A 19 9.66 -6.66 3.59
CA LEU A 19 10.69 -5.92 4.34
C LEU A 19 11.19 -6.67 5.57
N GLY A 20 10.53 -7.77 5.97
CA GLY A 20 10.84 -8.49 7.20
C GLY A 20 10.34 -7.82 8.48
N TYR A 21 9.64 -6.68 8.36
CA TYR A 21 9.07 -5.97 9.50
C TYR A 21 7.75 -5.29 9.14
N SER A 22 6.95 -4.99 10.17
CA SER A 22 5.75 -4.19 10.04
C SER A 22 5.55 -3.34 11.29
N GLN A 23 5.47 -2.02 11.09
CA GLN A 23 5.24 -1.04 12.15
C GLN A 23 3.88 -0.35 11.87
N PRO A 24 3.02 -0.12 12.88
CA PRO A 24 1.72 0.52 12.68
C PRO A 24 1.79 1.87 11.94
N THR A 25 2.84 2.65 12.20
CA THR A 25 3.09 3.93 11.52
C THR A 25 3.36 3.74 10.02
N VAL A 26 4.16 2.73 9.65
CA VAL A 26 4.47 2.43 8.24
C VAL A 26 3.22 1.91 7.53
N VAL A 27 2.44 1.03 8.16
CA VAL A 27 1.15 0.57 7.62
C VAL A 27 0.23 1.74 7.30
N GLN A 28 0.05 2.67 8.26
CA GLN A 28 -0.79 3.85 8.06
C GLN A 28 -0.25 4.78 6.99
N TYR A 29 1.07 5.00 6.98
CA TYR A 29 1.74 5.81 5.98
C TYR A 29 1.51 5.26 4.56
N ILE A 30 1.74 3.97 4.34
CA ILE A 30 1.54 3.31 3.04
C ILE A 30 0.08 3.41 2.58
N ILE A 31 -0.89 3.21 3.48
CA ILE A 31 -2.32 3.41 3.16
C ILE A 31 -2.60 4.86 2.80
N GLY A 32 -2.08 5.83 3.55
CA GLY A 32 -2.25 7.26 3.30
C GLY A 32 -1.64 7.70 1.97
N LEU A 33 -0.43 7.24 1.69
CA LEU A 33 0.29 7.46 0.45
C LEU A 33 -0.49 6.91 -0.75
N THR A 34 -1.04 5.71 -0.63
CA THR A 34 -1.84 5.07 -1.69
C THR A 34 -3.15 5.84 -1.94
N LYS A 35 -3.77 6.42 -0.92
CA LYS A 35 -4.97 7.28 -1.10
C LYS A 35 -4.70 8.54 -1.92
N GLN A 36 -3.45 9.00 -1.96
CA GLN A 36 -3.04 10.21 -2.69
C GLN A 36 -2.44 9.89 -4.07
N ALA A 37 -2.21 8.62 -4.40
CA ALA A 37 -1.66 8.21 -5.69
C ALA A 37 -2.73 8.29 -6.80
N LEU A 38 -2.33 8.65 -8.02
CA LEU A 38 -3.23 8.69 -9.18
C LEU A 38 -3.25 7.34 -9.92
N SER A 39 -2.18 6.55 -9.81
CA SER A 39 -2.06 5.24 -10.42
C SER A 39 -1.30 4.24 -9.53
N ALA A 40 -1.40 2.94 -9.83
CA ALA A 40 -0.56 1.92 -9.18
C ALA A 40 0.94 2.08 -9.52
N ALA A 41 1.27 2.66 -10.67
CA ALA A 41 2.65 3.00 -11.02
C ALA A 41 3.19 4.13 -10.13
N ASP A 42 2.37 5.12 -9.79
CA ASP A 42 2.75 6.18 -8.84
C ASP A 42 3.00 5.59 -7.44
N VAL A 43 2.20 4.60 -7.03
CA VAL A 43 2.42 3.88 -5.77
C VAL A 43 3.76 3.17 -5.82
N LEU A 44 4.05 2.43 -6.91
CA LEU A 44 5.31 1.71 -7.07
C LEU A 44 6.52 2.66 -6.97
N GLY A 45 6.53 3.76 -7.72
CA GLY A 45 7.64 4.71 -7.69
C GLY A 45 7.89 5.25 -6.28
N LYS A 46 6.83 5.59 -5.55
CA LYS A 46 6.93 6.03 -4.16
C LYS A 46 7.41 4.92 -3.20
N LEU A 47 7.05 3.66 -3.42
CA LEU A 47 7.54 2.54 -2.62
C LEU A 47 9.05 2.35 -2.84
N GLU A 48 9.51 2.41 -4.09
CA GLU A 48 10.94 2.31 -4.42
C GLU A 48 11.74 3.49 -3.85
N GLU A 49 11.22 4.72 -3.94
CA GLU A 49 11.79 5.91 -3.28
C GLU A 49 11.90 5.75 -1.75
N PHE A 50 10.95 5.04 -1.14
CA PHE A 50 10.94 4.71 0.29
C PHE A 50 11.88 3.54 0.65
N GLY A 51 12.58 2.97 -0.33
CA GLY A 51 13.57 1.91 -0.12
C GLY A 51 12.98 0.50 -0.17
N PHE A 52 11.77 0.31 -0.73
CA PHE A 52 11.30 -1.04 -1.05
C PHE A 52 12.20 -1.64 -2.14
N PRO A 53 12.47 -2.96 -2.09
CA PRO A 53 13.28 -3.60 -3.11
C PRO A 53 12.58 -3.53 -4.47
N SER A 54 13.30 -3.13 -5.51
CA SER A 54 12.80 -3.22 -6.88
C SER A 54 12.70 -4.69 -7.28
N SER A 55 11.49 -5.23 -7.19
CA SER A 55 11.20 -6.66 -7.30
C SER A 55 9.78 -6.86 -7.86
N THR A 56 9.52 -8.07 -8.35
CA THR A 56 8.19 -8.42 -8.87
C THR A 56 7.15 -8.36 -7.77
N GLU A 57 7.52 -8.72 -6.54
CA GLU A 57 6.67 -8.70 -5.36
C GLU A 57 6.27 -7.27 -4.96
N THR A 58 7.21 -6.31 -5.03
CA THR A 58 6.90 -4.89 -4.80
C THR A 58 5.97 -4.33 -5.89
N HIS A 59 6.19 -4.72 -7.15
CA HIS A 59 5.30 -4.36 -8.25
C HIS A 59 3.89 -4.94 -8.06
N LEU A 60 3.75 -6.20 -7.68
CA LEU A 60 2.44 -6.81 -7.39
C LEU A 60 1.76 -6.13 -6.20
N PHE A 61 2.52 -5.83 -5.14
CA PHE A 61 1.99 -5.17 -3.97
C PHE A 61 1.41 -3.79 -4.31
N SER A 62 2.05 -3.00 -5.16
CA SER A 62 1.54 -1.69 -5.58
C SER A 62 0.20 -1.79 -6.32
N GLN A 63 0.03 -2.80 -7.18
CA GLN A 63 -1.22 -3.08 -7.88
C GLN A 63 -2.33 -3.48 -6.91
N GLU A 64 -2.03 -4.44 -6.01
CA GLU A 64 -3.00 -4.96 -5.04
C GLU A 64 -3.47 -3.88 -4.06
N ILE A 65 -2.55 -3.10 -3.50
CA ILE A 65 -2.91 -2.08 -2.51
C ILE A 65 -3.70 -0.94 -3.14
N PHE A 66 -3.35 -0.52 -4.36
CA PHE A 66 -4.08 0.52 -5.08
C PHE A 66 -5.52 0.09 -5.42
N ALA A 67 -5.74 -1.19 -5.69
CA ALA A 67 -7.08 -1.76 -5.89
C ALA A 67 -7.88 -1.89 -4.58
N ARG A 68 -7.22 -2.20 -3.46
CA ARG A 68 -7.87 -2.44 -2.15
C ARG A 68 -8.21 -1.17 -1.38
N VAL A 69 -7.41 -0.11 -1.53
CA VAL A 69 -7.62 1.14 -0.79
C VAL A 69 -8.89 1.83 -1.32
N PRO A 70 -9.90 2.06 -0.46
CA PRO A 70 -11.13 2.74 -0.87
C PRO A 70 -10.78 4.19 -1.24
N ARG A 71 -10.96 4.50 -2.51
CA ARG A 71 -10.79 5.85 -3.06
C ARG A 71 -12.14 6.54 -3.04
N LYS A 72 -12.15 7.84 -2.75
CA LYS A 72 -13.33 8.66 -3.01
C LYS A 72 -13.52 8.65 -4.53
N VAL A 73 -14.41 7.80 -5.02
CA VAL A 73 -14.94 7.98 -6.36
C VAL A 73 -15.63 9.34 -6.29
N SER A 74 -15.06 10.35 -6.94
CA SER A 74 -15.82 11.56 -7.22
C SER A 74 -16.98 11.09 -8.09
N SER A 75 -18.13 10.84 -7.47
CA SER A 75 -19.39 10.79 -8.22
C SER A 75 -19.56 12.21 -8.75
N ILE A 76 -19.28 12.37 -10.04
CA ILE A 76 -19.70 13.51 -10.83
C ILE A 76 -21.20 13.34 -11.11
#